data_AF-A0AAW2T9K5-F1
#
_entry.id   AF-A0AAW2T9K5-F1
#
_cell.length_a   1.000
_cell.length_b   1.000
_cell.length_c   1.000
_cell.angle_alpha   90.00
_cell.angle_beta   90.00
_cell.angle_gamma   90.00
#
_symmetry.space_group_name_H-M   'P 1'
#
loop_
_entity.id
_entity.type
_entity.pdbx_description
1 polymer ?
#
loop_
_entity_poly.entity_id
_entity_poly.type
_entity_poly.pdbx_seq_one_letter_code
_entity_poly.pdbx_strand_id
1 'polypeptide(L)' 'MAGISLENISKIEKWLLHVDGSSTIQGSGAGIVITSPQGDDLEFAVKFDFKASNNEVEY' A
#
# COMPACT_ATOMS: atom_id res chain seq x y z
N MET A 1 27.09 -20.10 17.59
CA MET A 1 26.03 -19.65 16.66
C MET A 1 25.18 -18.64 17.40
N ALA A 2 25.17 -17.38 16.98
CA ALA A 2 24.38 -16.35 17.65
C ALA A 2 22.89 -16.67 17.46
N GLY A 3 22.18 -16.87 18.57
CA GLY A 3 20.74 -16.99 18.56
C GLY A 3 20.16 -15.68 18.01
N ILE A 4 19.29 -15.80 17.02
CA ILE A 4 18.53 -14.65 16.52
C ILE A 4 17.58 -14.27 17.65
N SER A 5 17.96 -13.25 18.42
CA SER A 5 17.14 -12.75 19.50
C SER A 5 15.84 -12.19 18.93
N LEU A 6 14.70 -12.58 19.49
CA LEU A 6 13.37 -12.20 18.98
C LEU A 6 13.17 -10.67 18.99
N GLU A 7 13.95 -9.92 19.80
CA GLU A 7 13.98 -8.45 19.75
C GLU A 7 14.54 -7.85 18.45
N ASN A 8 15.27 -8.62 17.64
CA ASN A 8 15.72 -8.14 16.32
C ASN A 8 14.67 -8.36 15.23
N ILE A 9 13.71 -9.27 15.45
CA ILE A 9 12.55 -9.47 14.56
C ILE A 9 11.46 -8.42 14.86
N SER A 10 11.38 -7.91 16.10
CA SER A 10 10.48 -6.79 16.43
C SER A 10 10.94 -5.45 15.85
N LYS A 11 12.21 -5.36 15.40
CA LYS A 11 12.74 -4.25 14.58
C LYS A 11 12.75 -4.60 13.09
N ILE A 12 11.85 -5.47 12.63
CA ILE A 12 11.47 -5.42 11.22
C ILE A 12 10.72 -4.11 11.06
N GLU A 13 11.35 -3.13 10.42
CA GLU A 13 10.75 -1.87 10.00
C GLU A 13 9.58 -2.18 9.06
N LYS A 14 8.39 -2.35 9.64
CA LYS A 14 7.16 -2.67 8.91
C LYS A 14 6.63 -1.39 8.28
N TRP A 15 6.53 -1.42 6.96
CA TRP A 15 5.82 -0.41 6.18
C TRP A 15 4.37 -0.89 6.01
N LEU A 16 3.42 0.00 6.23
CA LEU A 16 2.00 -0.28 6.00
C LEU A 16 1.60 0.34 4.66
N LEU A 17 0.95 -0.45 3.81
CA LEU A 17 0.51 -0.03 2.48
C LEU A 17 -1.01 -0.12 2.43
N HIS A 18 -1.67 1.02 2.19
CA HIS A 18 -3.10 1.09 1.87
C HIS A 18 -3.26 1.45 0.41
N VAL A 19 -4.13 0.73 -0.30
CA VAL A 19 -4.45 1.00 -1.70
C VAL A 19 -5.96 1.01 -1.84
N ASP A 20 -6.51 2.09 -2.40
CA ASP A 20 -7.92 2.19 -2.73
C ASP A 20 -8.09 2.55 -4.20
N GLY A 21 -8.91 1.78 -4.92
CA GLY A 21 -9.12 1.92 -6.35
C GLY A 21 -10.42 2.63 -6.66
N SER A 22 -10.40 3.55 -7.63
CA SER A 22 -11.61 4.18 -8.15
C SER A 22 -11.74 3.94 -9.65
N SER A 23 -12.95 3.60 -10.09
CA SER A 23 -13.28 3.52 -11.50
C SER A 23 -14.60 4.23 -11.79
N THR A 24 -14.58 5.08 -12.82
CA THR A 24 -15.74 5.82 -13.30
C THR A 24 -15.89 5.62 -14.81
N ILE A 25 -17.03 6.06 -15.35
CA ILE A 25 -17.23 6.08 -16.80
C ILE A 25 -16.22 6.95 -17.55
N GLN A 26 -15.61 7.94 -16.89
CA GLN A 26 -14.67 8.92 -17.46
C GLN A 26 -13.21 8.50 -17.31
N GLY A 27 -12.92 7.47 -16.52
CA GLY A 27 -11.57 6.99 -16.26
C GLY A 27 -11.45 6.33 -14.89
N SER A 28 -10.25 5.88 -14.58
CA SER A 28 -9.95 5.18 -13.33
C SER A 28 -8.62 5.63 -12.73
N GLY A 29 -8.44 5.32 -11.46
CA GLY A 29 -7.21 5.60 -10.72
C GLY A 29 -7.16 4.82 -9.42
N ALA A 30 -6.11 5.04 -8.65
CA ALA A 30 -5.96 4.50 -7.31
C ALA A 30 -5.27 5.51 -6.39
N GLY A 31 -5.72 5.58 -5.14
CA GLY A 31 -4.99 6.18 -4.04
C GLY A 31 -4.08 5.13 -3.40
N ILE A 32 -2.87 5.54 -3.03
CA ILE A 32 -1.92 4.72 -2.30
C ILE A 32 -1.44 5.53 -1.10
N VAL A 33 -1.46 4.94 0.09
CA VAL A 33 -0.88 5.50 1.30
C VAL A 33 0.16 4.53 1.84
N ILE A 34 1.38 5.03 2.08
CA ILE A 34 2.48 4.28 2.66
C ILE A 34 2.82 4.90 4.01
N THR A 35 2.57 4.16 5.10
CA THR A 35 2.98 4.57 6.44
C THR A 35 4.31 3.93 6.77
N SER A 36 5.30 4.77 7.07
CA SER A 36 6.61 4.34 7.54
C SER A 36 6.52 3.68 8.92
N PRO A 37 7.50 2.84 9.29
CA PRO A 37 7.59 2.30 10.64
C PRO A 37 7.65 3.37 11.75
N GLN A 38 8.03 4.61 11.38
CA GLN A 38 8.12 5.76 12.26
C GLN A 38 6.78 6.52 12.38
N GLY A 39 5.78 6.18 11.56
CA GLY A 39 4.45 6.78 11.57
C GLY A 39 4.25 7.91 10.55
N ASP A 40 5.25 8.22 9.72
CA ASP A 40 5.11 9.18 8.62
C ASP A 40 4.31 8.58 7.45
N ASP A 41 3.34 9.32 6.91
CA ASP A 41 2.52 8.91 5.78
C ASP A 41 2.98 9.55 4.46
N LEU A 42 3.01 8.74 3.39
CA LEU A 42 3.25 9.18 2.02
C LEU A 42 2.02 8.84 1.17
N GLU A 43 1.38 9.86 0.61
CA GLU A 43 0.18 9.73 -0.22
C GLU A 43 0.51 9.88 -1.70
N PHE A 44 -0.04 8.97 -2.52
CA PHE A 44 0.09 9.00 -3.97
C PHE A 44 -1.27 8.81 -4.64
N ALA A 45 -1.48 9.53 -5.73
CA ALA A 45 -2.62 9.34 -6.61
C ALA A 45 -2.12 8.89 -7.99
N VAL A 46 -2.61 7.75 -8.46
CA VAL A 46 -2.30 7.21 -9.77
C VAL A 46 -3.55 7.32 -10.64
N LYS A 47 -3.41 7.93 -11.82
CA LYS A 47 -4.45 7.92 -12.85
C LYS A 47 -4.10 6.87 -13.89
N PHE A 48 -5.06 6.01 -14.22
CA PHE A 48 -4.87 5.01 -15.26
C PHE A 48 -5.37 5.56 -16.60
N ASP A 49 -4.60 5.34 -17.65
CA ASP A 49 -4.98 5.67 -19.03
C ASP A 49 -5.93 4.64 -19.65
N PHE A 50 -6.10 3.50 -18.98
CA PHE A 50 -7.09 2.50 -19.33
C PHE A 50 -8.31 2.60 -18.41
N LYS A 51 -9.46 2.12 -18.88
CA LYS A 51 -10.66 1.98 -18.07
C LYS A 51 -10.51 0.73 -17.20
N ALA A 52 -10.37 0.90 -15.89
CA ALA A 52 -10.36 -0.22 -14.97
C ALA A 52 -11.78 -0.79 -14.86
N SER A 53 -11.96 -2.09 -15.13
CA SER A 53 -13.07 -2.81 -14.52
C SER A 53 -12.76 -2.85 -13.03
N ASN A 54 -13.61 -2.28 -12.19
CA ASN A 54 -13.52 -2.41 -10.74
C ASN A 54 -13.66 -3.91 -10.36
N ASN A 55 -12.58 -4.69 -10.50
CA ASN A 55 -12.60 -6.07 -10.05
C ASN A 55 -12.38 -6.06 -8.54
N GLU A 56 -13.47 -5.92 -7.78
CA GLU A 56 -13.54 -6.19 -6.34
C GLU A 56 -13.30 -7.68 -6.06
N VAL A 57 -12.08 -8.15 -6.31
CA VAL A 57 -11.62 -9.40 -5.70
C VAL A 57 -10.29 -9.07 -5.04
N GLU A 58 -10.41 -8.77 -3.75
CA GLU A 58 -9.29 -8.72 -2.80
C GLU A 58 -8.45 -10.00 -2.93
N TYR A 59 -7.14 -9.83 -3.06
CA TYR A 59 -6.14 -10.87 -2.80
C TYR A 59 -5.06 -10.30 -1.88
#